data_AF-A0A936C2J7-F1
#
_entry.id   AF-A0A936C2J7-F1
#
_cell.length_a   1.000
_cell.length_b   1.000
_cell.length_c   1.000
_cell.angle_alpha   90.00
_cell.angle_beta   90.00
_cell.angle_gamma   90.00
#
_symmetry.space_group_name_H-M   'P 1'
#
loop_
_entity.id
_entity.type
_entity.pdbx_description
1 polymer ?
#
loop_
_entity_poly.entity_id
_entity_poly.type
_entity_poly.pdbx_seq_one_letter_code
_entity_poly.pdbx_strand_id
1 'polypeptide(L)' 'MHKVSLAAKEMRESVYWLGLVQRANLAPQYEIPPLLREAGELVAILMSSAKTAGSDESR' A
#
# COMPACT_ATOMS: atom_id res chain seq x y z
N MET A 1 5.10 -11.57 12.87
CA MET A 1 3.95 -10.66 12.64
C MET A 1 4.23 -9.17 12.41
N HIS A 2 5.29 -8.58 12.99
CA HIS A 2 5.47 -7.12 12.96
C HIS A 2 5.87 -6.53 11.59
N LYS A 3 6.73 -7.23 10.83
CA LYS A 3 7.30 -6.72 9.56
C LYS A 3 6.28 -6.54 8.44
N VAL A 4 5.35 -7.48 8.27
CA VAL A 4 4.31 -7.40 7.22
C VAL A 4 3.29 -6.30 7.53
N SER A 5 2.91 -6.18 8.81
CA SER A 5 2.03 -5.11 9.28
C SER A 5 2.66 -3.72 9.09
N LEU A 6 3.96 -3.59 9.35
CA LEU A 6 4.72 -2.37 9.06
C LEU A 6 4.75 -2.09 7.55
N ALA A 7 5.09 -3.07 6.71
CA ALA A 7 5.09 -2.89 5.25
C ALA A 7 3.71 -2.45 4.72
N ALA A 8 2.63 -3.00 5.25
CA ALA A 8 1.27 -2.58 4.89
C ALA A 8 0.97 -1.13 5.28
N LYS A 9 1.50 -0.66 6.43
CA LYS A 9 1.39 0.75 6.86
C LYS A 9 2.15 1.67 5.91
N GLU A 10 3.43 1.38 5.64
CA GLU A 10 4.27 2.20 4.77
C GLU A 10 3.72 2.25 3.32
N MET A 11 3.11 1.16 2.85
CA MET A 11 2.45 1.14 1.53
C MET A 11 1.21 2.04 1.48
N ARG A 12 0.38 2.08 2.54
CA ARG A 12 -0.74 3.03 2.61
C ARG A 12 -0.29 4.48 2.62
N GLU A 13 0.82 4.78 3.30
CA GLU A 13 1.42 6.11 3.28
C GLU A 13 1.92 6.46 1.87
N SER A 14 2.51 5.49 1.15
CA SER A 14 2.91 5.66 -0.25
C SER A 14 1.74 6.00 -1.17
N VAL A 15 0.59 5.32 -1.01
CA VAL A 15 -0.67 5.64 -1.73
C VAL A 15 -1.12 7.08 -1.43
N TYR A 16 -1.07 7.50 -0.16
CA TYR A 16 -1.40 8.87 0.21
C TYR A 16 -0.50 9.90 -0.49
N TRP A 17 0.81 9.66 -0.51
CA TRP A 17 1.77 10.54 -1.19
C TRP A 17 1.57 10.59 -2.70
N LEU A 18 1.30 9.46 -3.35
CA LEU A 18 0.95 9.42 -4.77
C LEU A 18 -0.31 10.26 -5.06
N GLY A 19 -1.34 10.14 -4.22
CA GLY A 19 -2.54 10.97 -4.34
C GLY A 19 -2.26 12.46 -4.13
N LEU A 20 -1.34 12.81 -3.23
CA LEU A 20 -0.93 14.20 -3.04
C LEU A 20 -0.14 14.72 -4.26
N VAL A 21 0.80 13.95 -4.78
CA VAL A 21 1.56 14.28 -6.01
C VAL A 21 0.61 14.53 -7.18
N GLN A 22 -0.40 13.69 -7.34
CA GLN A 22 -1.43 13.86 -8.37
C GLN A 22 -2.18 15.20 -8.21
N ARG A 23 -2.73 15.45 -7.00
CA ARG A 23 -3.51 16.66 -6.71
C ARG A 23 -2.69 17.94 -6.80
N ALA A 24 -1.42 17.89 -6.42
CA ALA A 24 -0.49 19.01 -6.47
C ALA A 24 0.14 19.20 -7.87
N ASN A 25 -0.19 18.34 -8.84
CA ASN A 25 0.35 18.37 -10.20
C ASN A 25 1.89 18.36 -10.24
N LEU A 26 2.51 17.54 -9.37
CA LEU A 26 3.97 17.45 -9.22
C LEU A 26 4.62 16.43 -10.16
N ALA A 27 3.81 15.68 -10.92
CA ALA A 27 4.24 14.70 -11.91
C ALA A 27 3.22 14.63 -13.06
N PRO A 28 3.56 14.06 -14.22
CA PRO A 28 2.63 13.90 -15.33
C PRO A 28 1.39 13.10 -14.90
N GLN A 29 0.20 13.65 -15.18
CA GLN A 29 -1.07 13.09 -14.71
C GLN A 29 -1.39 11.69 -15.26
N TYR A 30 -0.74 11.28 -16.35
CA TYR A 30 -0.89 9.94 -16.92
C TYR A 30 -0.05 8.87 -16.20
N GLU A 31 0.97 9.26 -15.41
CA GLU A 31 1.88 8.33 -14.74
C GLU A 31 1.37 7.90 -13.36
N ILE A 32 0.61 8.77 -12.68
CA ILE A 32 0.17 8.50 -11.30
C ILE A 32 -0.97 7.47 -11.17
N PRO A 33 -2.01 7.45 -12.04
CA PRO A 33 -3.10 6.48 -11.91
C PRO A 33 -2.66 5.00 -11.98
N PRO A 34 -1.74 4.60 -12.90
CA PRO A 34 -1.18 3.24 -12.87
C PRO A 34 -0.47 2.90 -11.55
N LEU A 35 0.32 3.83 -11.01
CA LEU A 35 1.02 3.64 -9.74
C LEU A 35 0.06 3.54 -8.55
N LEU A 36 -0.99 4.35 -8.52
CA LEU A 36 -2.04 4.27 -7.49
C LEU A 36 -2.75 2.92 -7.52
N ARG A 37 -3.03 2.38 -8.71
CA ARG A 37 -3.63 1.05 -8.87
C ARG A 37 -2.72 -0.03 -8.30
N GLU A 38 -1.46 -0.08 -8.75
CA GLU A 38 -0.48 -1.08 -8.29
C GLU A 38 -0.22 -0.98 -6.79
N ALA A 39 -0.07 0.24 -6.26
CA ALA A 39 0.09 0.44 -4.82
C ALA A 39 -1.14 -0.04 -4.03
N GLY A 40 -2.35 0.16 -4.55
CA GLY A 40 -3.58 -0.38 -3.95
C GLY A 40 -3.61 -1.92 -3.93
N GLU A 41 -3.19 -2.56 -5.02
CA GLU A 41 -3.04 -4.02 -5.11
C GLU A 41 -2.03 -4.54 -4.07
N LEU A 42 -0.89 -3.86 -3.91
CA LEU A 42 0.11 -4.19 -2.90
C LEU A 42 -0.42 -4.04 -1.46
N VAL A 43 -1.21 -3.00 -1.17
CA VAL A 43 -1.87 -2.86 0.15
C VAL A 43 -2.77 -4.07 0.41
N ALA A 44 -3.59 -4.47 -0.56
CA ALA A 44 -4.50 -5.60 -0.40
C ALA A 44 -3.75 -6.90 -0.12
N ILE A 45 -2.67 -7.16 -0.86
CA ILE A 45 -1.81 -8.35 -0.66
C ILE A 45 -1.18 -8.32 0.74
N LEU A 46 -0.54 -7.22 1.13
CA LEU A 46 0.16 -7.10 2.41
C LEU A 46 -0.81 -7.21 3.61
N MET A 47 -2.02 -6.64 3.50
CA MET A 47 -3.04 -6.77 4.54
C MET A 47 -3.56 -8.21 4.65
N SER A 48 -3.77 -8.89 3.52
CA SER A 48 -4.15 -10.30 3.50
C SER A 48 -3.06 -11.17 4.14
N SER A 49 -1.80 -10.97 3.75
CA SER A 49 -0.65 -11.68 4.34
C SER A 49 -0.49 -11.43 5.83
N ALA A 50 -0.69 -10.18 6.29
CA ALA A 50 -0.67 -9.84 7.71
C ALA A 50 -1.75 -10.59 8.49
N LYS A 51 -2.98 -10.69 7.94
CA LYS A 51 -4.08 -11.43 8.57
C LYS A 51 -3.80 -12.93 8.66
N THR A 52 -3.30 -13.53 7.59
CA THR A 52 -2.96 -14.96 7.55
C THR A 52 -1.87 -15.29 8.56
N ALA A 53 -0.78 -14.53 8.57
CA ALA A 53 0.33 -14.77 9.49
C ALA A 53 -0.11 -14.66 10.97
N GLY A 54 -1.12 -13.83 11.29
CA GLY A 54 -1.62 -13.68 12.66
C GLY A 54 -2.54 -14.80 13.10
N SER A 55 -3.19 -15.43 12.13
CA SER A 55 -4.05 -16.59 12.36
C SER A 55 -3.21 -17.85 12.56
N ASP A 56 -2.05 -17.96 11.91
CA ASP A 56 -1.11 -19.07 12.07
C ASP A 56 -0.37 -19.03 13.42
N GLU A 57 -0.01 -17.84 13.92
CA GLU A 57 0.67 -17.71 15.23
C GLU A 57 -0.27 -17.93 16.44
N SER A 58 -1.59 -18.04 16.20
CA SER A 58 -2.59 -18.37 17.23
C SER A 58 -3.05 -19.85 17.19
N ARG A 59 -2.46 -20.68 16.33
CA ARG A 59 -2.68 -22.15 16.26
C ARG A 59 -1.49 -22.90 16.86
#